data_AF-A0AAD3MKV9-F1
#
_entry.id   AF-A0AAD3MKV9-F1
#
_cell.length_a   1.000
_cell.length_b   1.000
_cell.length_c   1.000
_cell.angle_alpha   90.00
_cell.angle_beta   90.00
_cell.angle_gamma   90.00
#
_symmetry.space_group_name_H-M   'P 1'
#
loop_
_entity.id
_entity.type
_entity.pdbx_description
1 polymer ?
#
loop_
_entity_poly.entity_id
_entity_poly.type
_entity_poly.pdbx_seq_one_letter_code
_entity_poly.pdbx_strand_id
1 'polypeptide(L)'
;MAGLVSALMILTILLKIGHLFEQLPKAVLAVIIVVNLQGILAQSRDVCVLWKSDRLDLLVWVVSLISTLIFNLDLGLAVAVVFSLLTLIYRTQHSSTVVLGRIPGTECYRDVGLYTE
;
A
#
# COMPACT_ATOMS: atom_id res chain seq x y z
N MET A 1 27.00 13.20 -10.03
CA MET A 1 27.83 14.09 -9.20
C MET A 1 27.46 13.95 -7.72
N ALA A 2 26.23 14.30 -7.29
CA ALA A 2 25.82 14.20 -5.87
C ALA A 2 25.98 12.80 -5.25
N GLY A 3 25.51 11.74 -5.93
CA GLY A 3 25.67 10.36 -5.42
C GLY A 3 27.13 9.90 -5.31
N LEU A 4 28.00 10.37 -6.21
CA LEU A 4 29.45 10.09 -6.15
C LEU A 4 30.07 10.75 -4.91
N VAL A 5 29.68 12.00 -4.63
CA VAL A 5 30.12 12.74 -3.44
C VAL A 5 29.62 12.07 -2.15
N SER A 6 28.35 11.66 -2.10
CA SER A 6 27.79 10.92 -0.96
C SER A 6 28.49 9.58 -0.73
N ALA A 7 28.79 8.83 -1.79
CA ALA A 7 29.50 7.56 -1.70
C ALA A 7 30.93 7.73 -1.16
N LEU A 8 31.68 8.73 -1.66
CA LEU A 8 33.02 9.04 -1.16
C LEU A 8 33.01 9.49 0.30
N MET A 9 32.00 10.27 0.71
CA MET A 9 31.83 10.70 2.09
C MET A 9 31.56 9.51 3.02
N ILE A 10 30.63 8.63 2.68
CA ILE A 10 30.32 7.41 3.47
C ILE A 10 31.54 6.49 3.57
N LEU A 11 32.26 6.28 2.45
CA LEU A 11 33.48 5.49 2.42
C LEU A 11 34.53 6.02 3.40
N THR A 12 34.73 7.34 3.42
CA THR A 12 35.70 8.00 4.30
C THR A 12 35.30 7.86 5.77
N ILE A 13 34.00 8.00 6.08
CA ILE A 13 33.45 7.83 7.43
C ILE A 13 33.66 6.39 7.93
N LEU A 14 33.38 5.39 7.09
CA LEU A 14 33.58 3.98 7.46
C LEU A 14 35.04 3.67 7.77
N LEU A 15 35.99 4.18 6.97
CA LEU A 15 37.42 3.83 7.10
C LEU A 15 38.12 4.51 8.28
N LYS A 16 37.72 5.74 8.63
CA LYS A 16 38.35 6.53 9.71
C LYS A 16 37.59 6.48 11.03
N ILE A 17 36.26 6.46 10.97
CA ILE A 17 35.36 6.58 12.12
C ILE A 17 34.66 5.25 12.45
N GLY A 18 34.85 4.20 11.65
CA GLY A 18 34.29 2.86 11.90
C GLY A 18 34.56 2.30 13.30
N HIS A 19 35.73 2.59 13.88
CA HIS A 19 36.06 2.16 15.26
C HIS A 19 35.22 2.86 16.34
N LEU A 20 34.78 4.10 16.10
CA LEU A 20 33.83 4.80 16.98
C LEU A 20 32.42 4.18 16.91
N PHE A 21 32.05 3.64 15.73
CA PHE A 21 30.77 2.96 15.52
C PHE A 21 30.66 1.58 16.16
N GLU A 22 31.79 0.96 16.52
CA GLU A 22 31.82 -0.33 17.20
C GLU A 22 31.23 -0.25 18.62
N GLN A 23 31.41 0.91 19.27
CA GLN A 23 30.86 1.18 20.60
C GLN A 23 29.43 1.73 20.55
N LEU A 24 28.83 1.90 19.36
CA LEU A 24 27.47 2.42 19.28
C LEU A 24 26.49 1.39 19.88
N PRO A 25 25.65 1.80 20.85
CA PRO A 25 24.61 0.93 21.37
C PRO A 25 23.65 0.54 20.25
N LYS A 26 23.35 -0.75 20.12
CA LYS A 26 22.32 -1.27 19.16
C LYS A 26 20.97 -0.56 19.30
N ALA A 27 20.69 0.01 20.49
CA ALA A 27 19.52 0.83 20.77
C ALA A 27 19.40 2.05 19.83
N VAL A 28 20.51 2.72 19.51
CA VAL A 28 20.48 3.92 18.64
C VAL A 28 20.09 3.52 17.21
N LEU A 29 20.66 2.44 16.69
CA LEU A 29 20.29 1.92 15.37
C LEU A 29 18.80 1.50 15.33
N ALA A 30 18.31 0.84 16.37
CA ALA A 30 16.91 0.44 16.46
C ALA A 30 15.97 1.66 16.44
N VAL A 31 16.29 2.73 17.18
CA VAL A 31 15.50 3.97 17.17
C VAL A 31 15.48 4.62 15.78
N ILE A 32 16.61 4.67 15.07
CA ILE A 32 16.68 5.20 13.71
C ILE A 32 15.76 4.42 12.76
N ILE A 33 15.72 3.09 12.88
CA ILE A 33 14.82 2.24 12.08
C ILE A 33 13.36 2.55 12.43
N VAL A 34 13.01 2.60 13.72
CA VAL A 34 11.63 2.88 14.18
C VAL A 34 11.13 4.25 13.71
N VAL A 35 11.97 5.29 13.79
CA VAL A 35 11.62 6.64 13.33
C VAL A 35 11.39 6.66 11.81
N ASN A 36 12.22 5.97 11.02
CA ASN A 36 11.99 5.84 9.57
C ASN A 36 10.70 5.08 9.26
N LEU A 37 10.37 4.05 10.05
CA LEU A 37 9.14 3.27 9.87
C LEU A 37 7.88 4.01 10.33
N GLN A 38 7.99 5.09 11.10
CA GLN A 38 6.84 5.82 11.63
C GLN A 38 5.91 6.33 10.51
N GLY A 39 6.47 6.83 9.40
CA GLY A 39 5.68 7.29 8.26
C GLY A 39 4.93 6.15 7.56
N ILE A 40 5.56 4.99 7.43
CA ILE A 40 4.95 3.79 6.82
C ILE A 40 3.85 3.23 7.73
N LEU A 41 4.08 3.22 9.04
CA LEU A 41 3.08 2.78 10.03
C LEU A 41 1.89 3.72 10.11
N ALA A 42 2.08 5.02 9.86
CA ALA A 42 0.97 5.97 9.79
C ALA A 42 -0.02 5.60 8.66
N GLN A 43 0.46 5.09 7.52
CA GLN A 43 -0.38 4.62 6.42
C GLN A 43 -1.19 3.36 6.77
N SER A 44 -0.76 2.56 7.76
CA SER A 44 -1.57 1.46 8.29
C SER A 44 -2.85 1.95 8.98
N ARG A 45 -2.89 3.21 9.47
CA ARG A 45 -4.11 3.80 10.04
C ARG A 45 -5.18 4.06 8.99
N ASP A 46 -4.81 4.23 7.72
CA ASP A 46 -5.77 4.40 6.63
C ASP A 46 -6.66 3.16 6.46
N VAL A 47 -6.17 1.96 6.81
CA VAL A 47 -6.96 0.71 6.80
C VAL A 47 -8.22 0.83 7.65
N CYS A 48 -8.14 1.54 8.78
CA CYS A 48 -9.28 1.77 9.66
C CYS A 48 -10.33 2.67 8.98
N VAL A 49 -9.88 3.60 8.13
CA VAL A 49 -10.75 4.45 7.30
C VAL A 49 -11.34 3.63 6.15
N LEU A 50 -10.55 2.80 5.48
CA LEU A 50 -11.01 1.90 4.41
C LEU A 50 -12.06 0.90 4.90
N TRP A 51 -11.97 0.41 6.15
CA TRP A 51 -12.98 -0.49 6.75
C TRP A 51 -14.39 0.07 6.69
N LYS A 52 -14.53 1.40 6.73
CA LYS A 52 -15.81 2.09 6.72
C LYS A 52 -16.34 2.37 5.32
N SER A 53 -15.50 2.30 4.29
CA SER A 53 -15.83 2.72 2.93
C SER A 53 -16.01 1.56 1.97
N ASP A 54 -15.03 0.65 1.86
CA ASP A 54 -15.06 -0.45 0.88
C ASP A 54 -14.42 -1.71 1.48
N ARG A 55 -15.25 -2.75 1.66
CA ARG A 55 -14.81 -4.01 2.30
C ARG A 55 -13.90 -4.85 1.40
N LEU A 56 -13.96 -4.68 0.08
CA LEU A 56 -13.14 -5.44 -0.85
C LEU A 56 -11.70 -4.93 -0.86
N ASP A 57 -11.52 -3.60 -0.90
CA ASP A 57 -10.18 -3.00 -0.81
C ASP A 57 -9.49 -3.34 0.52
N LEU A 58 -10.26 -3.43 1.61
CA LEU A 58 -9.73 -3.89 2.89
C LEU A 58 -9.26 -5.36 2.86
N LEU A 59 -10.01 -6.23 2.18
CA LEU A 59 -9.68 -7.65 2.06
C LEU A 59 -8.37 -7.82 1.29
N VAL A 60 -8.17 -7.07 0.20
CA VAL A 60 -6.89 -7.06 -0.54
C VAL A 60 -5.74 -6.59 0.33
N TRP A 61 -5.95 -5.53 1.12
CA TRP A 61 -4.93 -5.02 2.03
C TRP A 61 -4.52 -6.07 3.09
N VAL A 62 -5.49 -6.68 3.76
CA VAL A 62 -5.24 -7.69 4.80
C VAL A 62 -4.56 -8.93 4.23
N VAL A 63 -5.02 -9.44 3.08
CA VAL A 63 -4.40 -10.60 2.43
C VAL A 63 -2.96 -10.28 2.00
N SER A 64 -2.70 -9.09 1.49
CA SER A 64 -1.34 -8.67 1.11
C SER A 64 -0.40 -8.59 2.32
N LEU A 65 -0.89 -8.06 3.45
CA LEU A 65 -0.13 -7.98 4.70
C LEU A 65 0.20 -9.38 5.25
N ILE A 66 -0.81 -10.25 5.33
CA ILE A 66 -0.65 -11.61 5.86
C ILE A 66 0.28 -12.43 4.95
N SER A 67 0.12 -12.31 3.64
CA SER A 67 0.96 -12.98 2.65
C SER A 67 2.43 -12.59 2.76
N THR A 68 2.74 -11.30 2.84
CA THR A 68 4.12 -10.79 3.00
C THR A 68 4.75 -11.18 4.34
N LEU A 69 3.96 -11.28 5.41
CA LEU A 69 4.45 -11.69 6.73
C LEU A 69 4.79 -13.19 6.80
N ILE A 70 4.03 -14.05 6.10
CA ILE A 70 4.20 -15.52 6.18
C ILE A 70 5.23 -16.02 5.16
N PHE A 71 5.22 -15.51 3.92
CA PHE A 71 5.99 -16.08 2.80
C PHE A 71 7.35 -15.42 2.57
N ASN A 72 7.79 -14.49 3.42
CA ASN A 72 8.88 -13.54 3.16
C ASN A 72 8.50 -12.49 2.10
N LEU A 73 9.29 -11.40 2.05
CA LEU A 73 8.94 -10.20 1.29
C LEU A 73 8.86 -10.47 -0.22
N ASP A 74 9.76 -11.28 -0.79
CA ASP A 74 9.77 -11.62 -2.21
C ASP A 74 8.56 -12.45 -2.65
N LEU A 75 8.33 -13.60 -2.02
CA LEU A 75 7.22 -14.50 -2.40
C LEU A 75 5.87 -13.94 -1.97
N GLY A 76 5.80 -13.31 -0.80
CA GLY A 76 4.56 -12.76 -0.28
C GLY A 76 4.07 -11.56 -1.11
N LEU A 77 4.98 -10.75 -1.67
CA LEU A 77 4.64 -9.70 -2.63
C LEU A 77 4.07 -10.29 -3.93
N ALA A 78 4.70 -11.34 -4.46
CA ALA A 78 4.21 -11.99 -5.68
C ALA A 78 2.76 -12.51 -5.51
N VAL A 79 2.48 -13.18 -4.40
CA VAL A 79 1.13 -13.68 -4.06
C VAL A 79 0.15 -12.52 -3.86
N ALA A 80 0.56 -11.45 -3.16
CA ALA A 80 -0.26 -10.27 -2.94
C ALA A 80 -0.68 -9.58 -4.26
N VAL A 81 0.26 -9.44 -5.20
CA VAL A 81 -0.01 -8.86 -6.53
C VAL A 81 -1.00 -9.71 -7.31
N VAL A 82 -0.82 -11.03 -7.34
CA VAL A 82 -1.74 -11.95 -8.02
C VAL A 82 -3.14 -11.87 -7.41
N PHE A 83 -3.23 -11.86 -6.07
CA PHE A 83 -4.50 -11.75 -5.37
C PHE A 83 -5.20 -10.40 -5.60
N SER A 84 -4.44 -9.30 -5.62
CA SER A 84 -4.95 -7.97 -5.93
C SER A 84 -5.53 -7.90 -7.35
N LEU A 85 -4.83 -8.47 -8.34
CA LEU A 85 -5.32 -8.56 -9.72
C LEU A 85 -6.60 -9.39 -9.83
N LEU A 86 -6.65 -10.55 -9.18
CA LEU A 86 -7.85 -11.39 -9.13
C LEU A 86 -9.05 -10.63 -8.52
N THR A 87 -8.81 -9.88 -7.44
CA THR A 87 -9.85 -9.08 -6.79
C THR A 87 -10.32 -7.93 -7.67
N LEU A 88 -9.42 -7.27 -8.39
CA LEU A 88 -9.77 -6.21 -9.35
C LEU A 88 -10.62 -6.76 -10.51
N ILE A 89 -10.25 -7.93 -11.03
CA ILE A 89 -11.02 -8.62 -12.07
C ILE A 89 -12.42 -8.98 -11.55
N TYR A 90 -12.50 -9.53 -10.33
CA TYR A 90 -13.77 -9.86 -9.68
C TYR A 90 -14.64 -8.61 -9.49
N ARG A 91 -14.05 -7.50 -9.01
CA ARG A 91 -14.75 -6.21 -8.85
C ARG A 91 -15.26 -5.67 -10.17
N THR A 92 -14.47 -5.75 -11.23
CA THR A 92 -14.85 -5.30 -12.57
C THR A 92 -16.00 -6.14 -13.14
N GLN A 93 -15.94 -7.47 -12.95
CA GLN A 93 -16.99 -8.40 -13.38
C GLN A 93 -18.29 -8.23 -12.57
N HIS A 94 -18.17 -7.92 -11.28
CA HIS A 94 -19.29 -7.67 -10.37
C HIS A 94 -19.81 -6.23 -10.41
N SER A 95 -19.16 -5.31 -11.14
CA SER A 95 -19.69 -3.97 -11.39
C SER A 95 -20.84 -4.09 -12.40
N SER A 96 -21.98 -4.47 -11.83
CA SER A 96 -23.26 -4.73 -12.47
C SER A 96 -23.52 -3.77 -13.61
N THR A 97 -23.88 -4.34 -14.76
CA THR A 97 -24.45 -3.64 -15.90
C THR A 97 -25.61 -2.77 -15.42
N VAL A 98 -25.40 -1.47 -15.33
CA VAL A 98 -26.47 -0.52 -15.06
C VAL A 98 -27.35 -0.48 -16.32
N VAL A 99 -28.62 -0.85 -16.18
CA VAL A 99 -29.60 -0.62 -17.24
C VAL A 99 -29.99 0.86 -17.17
N LEU A 100 -29.51 1.66 -18.11
CA LEU A 100 -29.89 3.07 -18.19
C LEU A 100 -31.27 3.20 -18.83
N GLY A 101 -32.20 3.87 -18.14
CA GLY A 101 -33.52 4.23 -18.66
C GLY A 101 -33.51 5.64 -19.24
N ARG A 102 -34.24 5.85 -20.34
CA ARG A 102 -34.40 7.17 -20.96
C ARG A 102 -35.60 7.90 -20.34
N ILE A 103 -35.38 9.12 -19.87
CA ILE A 103 -36.45 9.97 -19.32
C ILE A 103 -37.29 10.54 -20.49
N PRO A 104 -38.63 10.41 -20.49
CA PRO A 104 -39.47 10.91 -21.58
C PRO A 104 -39.41 12.44 -21.66
N GLY A 105 -38.96 12.97 -22.80
CA GLY A 105 -38.89 14.41 -23.08
C GLY A 105 -37.52 15.07 -22.86
N THR A 106 -36.46 14.32 -22.53
CA THR A 106 -35.08 14.85 -22.41
C THR A 106 -34.04 13.85 -22.92
N GLU A 107 -32.89 14.32 -23.39
CA GLU A 107 -31.73 13.50 -23.81
C GLU A 107 -30.86 13.05 -22.62
N CYS A 108 -31.48 12.83 -21.44
CA CYS A 108 -30.77 12.40 -20.23
C CYS A 108 -31.11 10.94 -19.92
N TYR A 109 -30.07 10.12 -19.79
CA TYR A 109 -30.15 8.72 -19.40
C TYR A 109 -29.74 8.58 -17.94
N ARG A 110 -30.56 7.91 -17.12
CA ARG A 110 -30.33 7.73 -15.68
C ARG A 110 -30.66 6.30 -15.26
N ASP A 111 -30.09 5.86 -14.15
CA ASP A 111 -30.29 4.52 -13.58
C ASP A 111 -31.78 4.28 -13.25
N VAL A 112 -32.37 3.19 -13.78
CA VAL A 112 -33.79 2.85 -13.57
C VAL A 112 -34.10 2.37 -12.14
N GLY A 113 -33.10 2.01 -11.34
CA GLY A 113 -33.28 1.52 -9.97
C GLY A 113 -33.50 2.64 -8.94
N LEU A 114 -33.28 3.90 -9.31
CA LEU A 114 -33.44 5.08 -8.45
C LEU A 114 -34.76 5.83 -8.67
N TYR A 115 -35.59 5.38 -9.62
CA TYR A 115 -36.93 5.92 -9.86
C TYR A 115 -37.98 4.95 -9.35
N THR A 116 -38.40 5.16 -8.10
CA THR A 116 -39.75 4.78 -7.67
C THR A 116 -40.63 6.00 -7.93
N GLU A 117 -41.61 5.80 -8.81
CA GLU A 117 -42.65 6.73 -9.30
C GLU A 117 -42.30 7.60 -10.53
#